data_AF-A0A1G3BWF7-F1
#
_entry.id   AF-A0A1G3BWF7-F1
#
_cell.length_a   1.000
_cell.length_b   1.000
_cell.length_c   1.000
_cell.angle_alpha   90.00
_cell.angle_beta   90.00
_cell.angle_gamma   90.00
#
_symmetry.space_group_name_H-M   'P 1'
#
loop_
_entity.id
_entity.type
_entity.pdbx_description
1 polymer ?
#
loop_
_entity_poly.entity_id
_entity_poly.type
_entity_poly.pdbx_seq_one_letter_code
_entity_poly.pdbx_strand_id
1 'polypeptide(L)'
;MGKVRCPGSIRNTTPVPIERKCHNCGAVIEMWSDEEKTECYKCGTEIFKDKVPTCIEWCKSAEECMGHIFDVKKIQEEAKKRAAADGDPKFFEKVTEMIKKKKEGV
;
A
#
# COMPACT_ATOMS: atom_id res chain seq x y z
N MET A 1 22.80 -16.70 -11.45
CA MET A 1 21.62 -16.81 -10.56
C MET A 1 21.42 -15.47 -9.88
N GLY A 2 20.41 -14.69 -10.28
CA GLY A 2 20.13 -13.41 -9.64
C GLY A 2 19.69 -13.65 -8.20
N LYS A 3 20.33 -12.99 -7.23
CA LYS A 3 19.90 -13.01 -5.82
C LYS A 3 18.42 -12.64 -5.76
N VAL A 4 17.56 -13.57 -5.36
CA VAL A 4 16.16 -13.29 -5.04
C VAL A 4 16.19 -12.30 -3.87
N ARG A 5 15.86 -11.03 -4.15
CA ARG A 5 15.78 -9.99 -3.12
C ARG A 5 14.41 -10.06 -2.47
N CYS A 6 14.35 -9.92 -1.15
CA CYS A 6 13.08 -9.89 -0.42
C CYS A 6 12.20 -8.77 -1.01
N PRO A 7 11.01 -9.08 -1.58
CA PRO A 7 10.19 -8.09 -2.25
C PRO A 7 9.70 -6.99 -1.29
N GLY A 8 9.53 -7.31 0.00
CA GLY A 8 9.20 -6.32 1.02
C GLY A 8 10.35 -5.36 1.37
N SER A 9 11.60 -5.78 1.21
CA SER A 9 12.78 -4.99 1.59
C SER A 9 13.17 -3.94 0.54
N ILE A 10 12.76 -4.13 -0.72
CA ILE A 10 13.12 -3.23 -1.83
C ILE A 10 12.68 -1.78 -1.55
N ARG A 11 11.46 -1.59 -1.02
CA ARG A 11 10.91 -0.26 -0.72
C ARG A 11 11.64 0.49 0.40
N ASN A 12 12.29 -0.25 1.30
CA ASN A 12 13.03 0.35 2.43
C ASN A 12 14.50 0.60 2.08
N THR A 13 15.03 -0.07 1.06
CA THR A 13 16.45 0.04 0.69
C THR A 13 16.70 1.21 -0.28
N THR A 14 15.65 1.69 -0.95
CA THR A 14 15.73 2.82 -1.88
C THR A 14 14.51 3.71 -1.64
N PRO A 15 14.60 4.63 -0.67
CA PRO A 15 13.50 5.55 -0.39
C PRO A 15 13.29 6.47 -1.58
N VAL A 16 12.03 6.68 -1.94
CA VAL A 16 11.61 7.58 -3.02
C VAL A 16 10.77 8.71 -2.45
N PRO A 17 10.93 9.95 -2.96
CA PRO A 17 10.05 11.04 -2.58
C PRO A 17 8.64 10.79 -3.16
N ILE A 18 7.62 10.99 -2.32
CA ILE A 18 6.21 10.92 -2.68
C ILE A 18 5.54 12.25 -2.36
N GLU A 19 4.69 12.71 -3.29
CA GLU A 19 3.93 13.94 -3.11
C GLU A 19 2.62 13.64 -2.38
N ARG A 20 2.31 14.41 -1.34
CA ARG A 20 1.08 14.30 -0.56
C ARG A 20 0.40 15.65 -0.45
N LYS A 21 -0.92 15.67 -0.51
CA LYS A 21 -1.69 16.89 -0.31
C LYS A 21 -2.13 17.00 1.14
N CYS A 22 -1.83 18.13 1.78
CA CYS A 22 -2.29 18.42 3.12
C CYS A 22 -3.81 18.51 3.15
N HIS A 23 -4.45 17.71 4.00
CA HIS A 23 -5.91 17.72 4.19
C HIS A 23 -6.42 18.99 4.90
N ASN A 24 -5.55 19.74 5.59
CA ASN A 24 -5.92 20.97 6.27
C ASN A 24 -5.78 22.21 5.37
N CYS A 25 -4.61 22.43 4.76
CA CYS A 25 -4.32 23.67 4.02
C CYS A 25 -4.18 23.50 2.49
N GLY A 26 -4.26 22.26 1.99
CA GLY A 26 -4.17 21.95 0.57
C GLY A 26 -2.78 22.05 -0.06
N ALA A 27 -1.73 22.38 0.71
CA ALA A 27 -0.36 22.41 0.22
C ALA A 27 0.12 21.01 -0.23
N VAL A 28 0.93 20.97 -1.29
CA VAL A 28 1.62 19.75 -1.71
C VAL A 28 2.92 19.67 -0.92
N ILE A 29 3.09 18.60 -0.17
CA ILE A 29 4.24 18.33 0.68
C ILE A 29 4.98 17.12 0.13
N GLU A 30 6.29 17.12 0.25
CA GLU A 30 7.12 15.95 -0.01
C GLU A 30 7.18 15.09 1.26
N MET A 31 6.97 13.79 1.10
CA MET A 31 7.12 12.77 2.13
C MET A 31 8.02 11.67 1.57
N TRP A 32 8.93 11.10 2.35
CA TRP A 32 9.73 9.98 1.90
C TRP A 32 8.99 8.65 2.04
N SER A 33 9.27 7.69 1.15
CA SER A 33 8.59 6.40 1.19
C SER A 33 8.90 5.55 2.42
N ASP A 34 9.96 5.84 3.17
CA ASP A 34 10.27 5.20 4.46
C ASP A 34 9.66 5.92 5.66
N GLU A 35 9.16 7.15 5.49
CA GLU A 35 8.50 7.89 6.56
C GLU A 35 7.06 7.39 6.79
N GLU A 36 6.66 7.33 8.06
CA GLU A 36 5.28 7.01 8.44
C GLU A 36 4.40 8.27 8.48
N LYS A 37 4.99 9.40 8.86
CA LYS A 37 4.34 10.70 8.96
C LYS A 37 5.32 11.81 8.63
N THR A 38 4.80 12.93 8.18
CA THR A 38 5.57 14.16 7.99
C THR A 38 4.75 15.38 8.40
N GLU A 39 5.42 16.48 8.72
CA GLU A 39 4.77 17.73 9.11
C GLU A 39 4.56 18.63 7.90
N CYS A 40 3.36 19.20 7.77
CA CYS A 40 3.08 20.17 6.73
C CYS A 40 3.82 21.50 6.97
N TYR A 41 4.82 21.81 6.14
CA TYR A 41 5.62 23.05 6.23
C TYR A 41 4.79 24.36 6.25
N LYS A 42 3.56 24.35 5.73
CA LYS A 42 2.68 25.54 5.68
C LYS A 42 1.81 25.75 6.93
N CYS A 43 1.37 24.68 7.61
CA CYS A 43 0.36 24.79 8.66
C CYS A 43 0.64 23.94 9.91
N GLY A 44 1.73 23.18 9.94
CA GLY A 44 2.14 22.35 11.08
C GLY A 44 1.26 21.11 11.31
N THR A 45 0.31 20.81 10.42
CA THR A 45 -0.52 19.60 10.55
C THR A 45 0.29 18.35 10.21
N GLU A 46 0.22 17.33 11.06
CA GLU A 46 0.81 16.01 10.80
C GLU A 46 0.03 15.26 9.72
N ILE A 47 0.74 14.81 8.69
CA ILE A 47 0.18 14.07 7.57
C ILE A 47 0.73 12.66 7.63
N PHE A 48 -0.17 11.68 7.71
CA PHE A 48 0.17 10.27 7.75
C PHE A 48 0.20 9.65 6.35
N LYS A 49 1.06 8.66 6.19
CA LYS A 49 1.12 7.82 5.00
C LYS A 49 -0.10 6.89 4.92
N ASP A 50 -0.48 6.49 3.71
CA ASP A 50 -1.54 5.50 3.54
C ASP A 50 -1.16 4.18 4.20
N LYS A 51 -2.17 3.47 4.69
CA LYS A 51 -2.01 2.10 5.18
C LYS A 51 -1.61 1.19 4.01
N VAL A 52 -0.31 0.90 3.93
CA VAL A 52 0.22 -0.12 3.01
C VAL A 52 0.22 -1.47 3.73
N PRO A 53 -0.23 -2.56 3.08
CA PRO A 53 -0.16 -3.88 3.68
C PRO A 53 1.30 -4.26 3.97
N THR A 54 1.56 -4.73 5.17
CA THR A 54 2.85 -5.23 5.64
C THR A 54 3.23 -6.52 4.91
N CYS A 55 4.53 -6.83 4.83
CA CYS A 55 5.02 -8.02 4.13
C CYS A 55 4.43 -9.34 4.67
N ILE A 56 4.03 -9.38 5.95
CA ILE A 56 3.39 -10.56 6.57
C ILE A 56 2.06 -10.88 5.90
N GLU A 57 1.29 -9.84 5.54
CA GLU A 57 -0.08 -9.98 5.06
C GLU A 57 -0.16 -10.62 3.67
N TRP A 58 0.87 -10.49 2.84
CA TRP A 58 0.86 -10.95 1.44
C TRP A 58 2.00 -11.89 1.06
N CYS A 59 3.09 -11.95 1.82
CA CYS A 59 4.25 -12.77 1.43
C CYS A 59 4.01 -14.26 1.73
N LYS A 60 4.19 -15.09 0.70
CA LYS A 60 4.08 -16.56 0.82
C LYS A 60 5.11 -17.18 1.77
N SER A 61 6.30 -16.58 1.87
CA SER A 61 7.38 -17.04 2.75
C SER A 61 7.35 -16.39 4.14
N ALA A 62 6.28 -15.63 4.47
CA ALA A 62 6.20 -14.94 5.76
C ALA A 62 6.27 -15.89 6.97
N GLU A 63 5.70 -17.09 6.85
CA GLU A 63 5.71 -18.10 7.92
C GLU A 63 7.14 -18.57 8.23
N GLU A 64 7.94 -18.82 7.20
CA GLU A 64 9.36 -19.19 7.36
C GLU A 64 10.19 -18.03 7.96
N CYS A 65 9.91 -16.79 7.56
CA CYS A 65 10.66 -15.63 8.02
C CYS A 65 10.31 -15.21 9.45
N MET A 66 9.02 -15.16 9.80
CA MET A 66 8.55 -14.51 11.04
C MET A 66 7.55 -15.35 11.85
N GLY A 67 7.32 -16.61 11.49
CA GLY A 67 6.44 -17.51 12.23
C GLY A 67 6.90 -17.80 13.66
N HIS A 68 8.16 -17.52 13.99
CA HIS A 68 8.69 -17.63 15.35
C HIS A 68 8.37 -16.40 16.24
N ILE A 69 8.01 -15.26 15.64
CA ILE A 69 7.72 -14.00 16.35
C ILE A 69 6.21 -13.71 16.34
N PHE A 70 5.55 -13.98 15.21
CA PHE A 70 4.16 -13.62 14.96
C PHE A 70 3.35 -14.82 14.48
N ASP A 71 2.06 -14.84 14.84
CA ASP A 71 1.10 -15.77 14.23
C ASP A 71 0.73 -15.28 12.82
N VAL A 72 1.56 -15.68 11.84
CA VAL A 72 1.44 -15.27 10.45
C VAL A 72 0.09 -15.68 9.86
N LYS A 73 -0.44 -16.86 10.22
CA LYS A 73 -1.71 -17.37 9.69
C LYS A 73 -2.87 -16.48 10.12
N LYS A 74 -2.91 -16.10 11.40
CA LYS A 74 -3.93 -15.19 11.93
C LYS A 74 -3.86 -13.82 11.25
N ILE A 75 -2.66 -13.24 11.15
CA ILE A 75 -2.46 -11.93 10.49
C ILE A 75 -2.92 -11.98 9.03
N GLN A 76 -2.60 -13.05 8.30
CA GLN A 76 -3.04 -13.21 6.91
C GLN A 76 -4.55 -13.41 6.79
N GLU A 77 -5.19 -14.10 7.73
CA GLU A 77 -6.64 -14.24 7.74
C GLU A 77 -7.33 -12.90 7.99
N GLU A 78 -6.85 -12.12 8.96
CA GLU A 78 -7.35 -10.78 9.24
C GLU A 78 -7.14 -9.83 8.05
N ALA A 79 -5.99 -9.91 7.38
CA ALA A 79 -5.73 -9.17 6.16
C ALA A 79 -6.70 -9.53 5.03
N LYS A 80 -7.04 -10.82 4.86
CA LYS A 80 -8.05 -11.26 3.88
C LYS A 80 -9.44 -10.71 4.22
N LYS A 81 -9.82 -10.69 5.50
CA LYS A 81 -11.09 -10.08 5.95
C LYS A 81 -11.11 -8.59 5.67
N ARG A 82 -10.02 -7.87 5.95
CA ARG A 82 -9.88 -6.44 5.62
C ARG A 82 -9.95 -6.23 4.11
N ALA A 83 -9.27 -7.03 3.31
CA ALA A 83 -9.29 -6.95 1.85
C ALA A 83 -10.68 -7.23 1.27
N ALA A 84 -11.47 -8.13 1.87
CA ALA A 84 -12.84 -8.38 1.47
C ALA A 84 -13.80 -7.22 1.84
N ALA A 85 -13.48 -6.45 2.89
CA ALA A 85 -14.24 -5.26 3.28
C ALA A 85 -13.89 -4.02 2.44
N ASP A 86 -12.61 -3.85 2.08
CA ASP A 86 -12.10 -2.73 1.25
C ASP A 86 -12.29 -2.96 -0.26
N GLY A 87 -12.37 -4.21 -0.70
CA GLY A 87 -12.54 -4.54 -2.12
C GLY A 87 -13.92 -4.14 -2.61
N ASP A 88 -14.02 -3.06 -3.39
CA ASP A 88 -15.26 -2.66 -4.06
C ASP A 88 -15.80 -3.85 -4.88
N PRO A 89 -16.94 -4.44 -4.49
CA PRO A 89 -17.43 -5.68 -5.09
C PRO A 89 -17.83 -5.52 -6.57
N LYS A 90 -17.88 -4.29 -7.08
CA LYS A 90 -18.23 -3.95 -8.46
C LYS A 90 -17.02 -3.45 -9.28
N PHE A 91 -15.80 -3.46 -8.72
CA PHE A 91 -14.60 -2.97 -9.40
C PHE A 91 -14.37 -3.68 -10.74
N PHE A 92 -14.46 -5.02 -10.74
CA PHE A 92 -14.26 -5.80 -11.96
C PHE A 92 -15.36 -5.57 -13.01
N GLU A 93 -16.61 -5.42 -12.58
CA GLU A 93 -17.72 -5.08 -13.49
C GLU A 93 -17.53 -3.70 -14.10
N LYS A 94 -17.19 -2.70 -13.28
CA LYS A 94 -16.94 -1.31 -13.70
C LYS A 94 -15.77 -1.21 -14.69
N VAL A 95 -14.68 -1.93 -14.43
CA VAL A 95 -13.54 -2.00 -15.36
C VAL A 95 -13.94 -2.70 -16.66
N THR A 96 -14.74 -3.77 -16.59
CA THR A 96 -15.24 -4.48 -17.78
C THR A 96 -16.15 -3.59 -18.64
N GLU A 97 -17.04 -2.82 -18.03
CA GLU A 97 -17.85 -1.83 -18.74
C GLU A 97 -17.01 -0.71 -19.36
N MET A 98 -16.00 -0.20 -18.63
CA MET A 98 -15.08 0.80 -19.17
C MET A 98 -14.31 0.28 -20.38
N ILE A 99 -13.85 -0.98 -20.36
CA ILE A 99 -13.16 -1.61 -21.49
C ILE A 99 -14.11 -1.76 -22.69
N LYS A 100 -15.37 -2.17 -22.48
CA LYS A 100 -16.39 -2.26 -23.54
C LYS A 100 -16.65 -0.91 -24.20
N LYS A 101 -16.92 0.13 -23.40
CA LYS A 101 -17.14 1.50 -23.89
C LYS A 101 -15.95 2.05 -24.68
N LYS A 102 -14.72 1.69 -24.30
CA LYS A 102 -13.49 2.09 -25.04
C LYS A 102 -13.33 1.34 -26.36
N LYS A 103 -13.89 0.14 -26.48
CA LYS A 103 -13.82 -0.72 -27.66
C LYS A 103 -14.88 -0.38 -28.71
N GLU A 104 -15.99 0.22 -28.28
CA GLU A 104 -17.09 0.69 -29.13
C GLU A 104 -16.90 2.13 -29.65
N GLY A 105 -15.84 2.83 -29.21
CA GLY A 105 -15.49 4.20 -29.61
C GLY A 105 -14.27 4.29 -30.53
N VAL A 106 -14.16 3.39 -31.52
CA VAL A 106 -13.26 3.51 -32.69
C VAL A 106 -14.12 3.60 -33.94
#